data_AF-A0AAE6G4L5-F1
#
_entry.id   AF-A0AAE6G4L5-F1
#
_cell.length_a   1.000
_cell.length_b   1.000
_cell.length_c   1.000
_cell.angle_alpha   90.00
_cell.angle_beta   90.00
_cell.angle_gamma   90.00
#
_symmetry.space_group_name_H-M   'P 1'
#
loop_
_entity.id
_entity.type
_entity.pdbx_description
1 polymer ?
#
loop_
_entity_poly.entity_id
_entity_poly.type
_entity_poly.pdbx_seq_one_letter_code
_entity_poly.pdbx_strand_id
1 'polypeptide(L)'
;METSARQLRPAPPGPWGVVIALVVMGAWGGHLAWALTRAELPWVEPLTWLHVALQAWLCTGLFITGHDAMHGTVSGRRWVNEAVGTVACFLFAGLSYRRLVVNHRAHHARPTSEEDPDFSTHSQSFWPWLGTFMARYTTLPQIGVMAAKFNVLLFLGVSQPHILVFWVLPSVLGTLQLFYFGTYLPHRRPETPDMAPHHARTLPRNHLWALLSCFFFGYHWEHHESPGTPWWRLWRLKDARARETALTQSAGTLPGHEGTAR
;
A
#
# COMPACT_ATOMS: atom_id res chain seq x y z
N MET A 1 -11.75 17.77 28.37
CA MET A 1 -12.26 18.56 27.25
C MET A 1 -12.01 17.78 25.98
N GLU A 2 -12.94 16.89 25.64
CA GLU A 2 -12.92 16.10 24.41
C GLU A 2 -13.58 16.91 23.30
N THR A 3 -12.80 17.49 22.40
CA THR A 3 -13.32 17.86 21.08
C THR A 3 -13.16 16.65 20.18
N SER A 4 -14.27 15.92 20.08
CA SER A 4 -14.55 14.87 19.09
C SER A 4 -14.01 15.29 17.72
N ALA A 5 -12.95 14.62 17.27
CA ALA A 5 -12.74 14.41 15.84
C ALA A 5 -13.98 13.64 15.38
N ARG A 6 -14.95 14.40 14.87
CA ARG A 6 -16.18 13.91 14.28
C ARG A 6 -15.76 12.81 13.31
N GLN A 7 -16.00 11.54 13.66
CA GLN A 7 -15.74 10.39 12.79
C GLN A 7 -16.30 10.75 11.42
N LEU A 8 -15.41 11.15 10.51
CA LEU A 8 -15.80 11.51 9.16
C LEU A 8 -16.22 10.18 8.55
N ARG A 9 -17.54 9.93 8.53
CA ARG A 9 -18.10 8.76 7.85
C ARG A 9 -17.42 8.69 6.49
N PRO A 10 -16.76 7.58 6.15
CA PRO A 10 -16.07 7.47 4.87
C PRO A 10 -17.10 7.76 3.78
N ALA A 11 -16.77 8.73 2.92
CA ALA A 11 -17.64 9.09 1.82
C ALA A 11 -17.92 7.83 0.98
N PRO A 12 -19.15 7.64 0.46
CA PRO A 12 -19.44 6.49 -0.37
C PRO A 12 -18.44 6.37 -1.52
N PRO A 13 -18.10 5.15 -1.96
CA PRO A 13 -17.15 4.93 -3.05
C PRO A 13 -17.52 5.79 -4.26
N GLY A 14 -16.60 6.66 -4.67
CA GLY A 14 -16.82 7.52 -5.83
C GLY A 14 -16.89 6.70 -7.12
N PRO A 15 -17.38 7.27 -8.24
CA PRO A 15 -17.52 6.55 -9.51
C PRO A 15 -16.19 6.10 -10.11
N TRP A 16 -15.06 6.60 -9.58
CA TRP A 16 -13.73 6.41 -10.13
C TRP A 16 -13.04 5.11 -9.73
N GLY A 17 -13.51 4.42 -8.68
CA GLY A 17 -12.75 3.29 -8.12
C GLY A 17 -12.53 2.16 -9.12
N VAL A 18 -13.57 1.75 -9.85
CA VAL A 18 -13.46 0.74 -10.92
C VAL A 18 -12.56 1.22 -12.06
N VAL A 19 -12.68 2.48 -12.47
CA VAL A 19 -11.86 3.04 -13.56
C VAL A 19 -10.38 3.04 -13.17
N ILE A 20 -10.05 3.49 -11.96
CA ILE A 20 -8.67 3.52 -11.46
C ILE A 20 -8.11 2.11 -11.34
N ALA A 21 -8.88 1.15 -10.82
CA ALA A 21 -8.48 -0.25 -10.75
C ALA A 21 -8.16 -0.82 -12.14
N LEU A 22 -9.02 -0.58 -13.13
CA LEU A 22 -8.81 -1.02 -14.51
C LEU A 22 -7.58 -0.35 -15.15
N VAL A 23 -7.35 0.94 -14.88
CA VAL A 23 -6.16 1.66 -15.36
C VAL A 23 -4.89 1.06 -14.77
N VAL A 24 -4.84 0.78 -13.48
CA VAL A 24 -3.66 0.17 -12.83
C VAL A 24 -3.41 -1.24 -13.35
N MET A 25 -4.44 -2.07 -13.42
CA MET A 25 -4.33 -3.45 -13.95
C MET A 25 -3.94 -3.47 -15.43
N GLY A 26 -4.56 -2.59 -16.23
CA GLY A 26 -4.29 -2.45 -17.65
C GLY A 26 -2.88 -1.91 -17.92
N ALA A 27 -2.43 -0.91 -17.16
CA ALA A 27 -1.07 -0.40 -17.25
C ALA A 27 -0.04 -1.47 -16.85
N TRP A 28 -0.28 -2.20 -15.76
CA TRP A 28 0.56 -3.32 -15.34
C TRP A 28 0.64 -4.41 -16.42
N GLY A 29 -0.50 -4.87 -16.93
CA GLY A 29 -0.56 -5.96 -17.89
C GLY A 29 -0.05 -5.56 -19.27
N GLY A 30 -0.39 -4.36 -19.73
CA GLY A 30 0.06 -3.81 -21.00
C GLY A 30 1.56 -3.54 -21.02
N HIS A 31 2.10 -2.91 -19.96
CA HIS A 31 3.53 -2.68 -19.84
C HIS A 31 4.30 -4.00 -19.72
N LEU A 32 3.81 -4.96 -18.94
CA LEU A 32 4.42 -6.28 -18.83
C LEU A 32 4.43 -7.02 -20.17
N ALA A 33 3.29 -7.08 -20.87
CA ALA A 33 3.21 -7.74 -22.17
C ALA A 33 4.16 -7.11 -23.20
N TRP A 34 4.24 -5.78 -23.22
CA TRP A 34 5.20 -5.06 -24.06
C TRP A 34 6.65 -5.39 -23.68
N ALA A 35 7.00 -5.39 -22.39
CA ALA A 35 8.36 -5.66 -21.92
C ALA A 35 8.80 -7.11 -22.18
N LEU A 36 7.89 -8.09 -22.04
CA LEU A 36 8.19 -9.50 -22.30
C LEU A 36 8.37 -9.80 -23.79
N THR A 37 7.68 -9.06 -24.68
CA THR A 37 7.72 -9.28 -26.13
C THR A 37 8.79 -8.45 -26.86
N ARG A 38 9.28 -7.38 -26.23
CA ARG A 38 10.39 -6.57 -26.77
C ARG A 38 11.72 -7.30 -26.60
N ALA A 39 12.24 -7.83 -27.71
CA ALA A 39 13.51 -8.57 -27.75
C ALA A 39 14.78 -7.69 -27.56
N GLU A 40 14.64 -6.37 -27.54
CA GLU A 40 15.76 -5.44 -27.79
C GLU A 40 16.26 -4.65 -26.57
N LEU A 41 15.69 -4.80 -25.37
CA LEU A 41 16.13 -4.02 -24.20
C LEU A 41 17.48 -4.53 -23.67
N PRO A 42 18.61 -3.83 -23.91
CA PRO A 42 19.92 -4.34 -23.51
C PRO A 42 20.10 -4.15 -22.00
N TRP A 43 20.69 -5.14 -21.32
CA TRP A 43 20.86 -5.13 -19.86
C TRP A 43 21.76 -4.01 -19.33
N VAL A 44 22.63 -3.47 -20.21
CA VAL A 44 23.54 -2.38 -19.90
C VAL A 44 22.87 -1.01 -19.94
N GLU A 45 21.70 -0.90 -20.60
CA GLU A 45 21.04 0.38 -20.79
C GLU A 45 20.22 0.79 -19.55
N PRO A 46 20.39 2.03 -19.04
CA PRO A 46 19.61 2.52 -17.90
C PRO A 46 18.09 2.45 -18.11
N LEU A 47 17.63 2.59 -19.37
CA LEU A 47 16.22 2.53 -19.71
C LEU A 47 15.58 1.17 -19.39
N THR A 48 16.32 0.07 -19.55
CA THR A 48 15.86 -1.28 -19.19
C THR A 48 15.49 -1.34 -17.71
N TRP A 49 16.35 -0.79 -16.84
CA TRP A 49 16.11 -0.76 -15.40
C TRP A 49 15.02 0.23 -14.99
N LEU A 50 14.81 1.30 -15.77
CA LEU A 50 13.65 2.18 -15.58
C LEU A 50 12.33 1.42 -15.84
N HIS A 51 12.28 0.55 -16.85
CA HIS A 51 11.13 -0.33 -17.09
C HIS A 51 10.94 -1.34 -15.95
N VAL A 52 12.01 -1.89 -15.39
CA VAL A 52 11.93 -2.75 -14.19
C VAL A 52 11.35 -1.98 -13.00
N ALA A 53 11.81 -0.75 -12.76
CA ALA A 53 11.31 0.09 -11.68
C ALA A 53 9.83 0.49 -11.89
N LEU A 54 9.44 0.86 -13.11
CA LEU A 54 8.05 1.15 -13.46
C LEU A 54 7.17 -0.08 -13.25
N GLN A 55 7.62 -1.25 -13.70
CA GLN A 55 6.88 -2.49 -13.51
C GLN A 55 6.76 -2.86 -12.03
N ALA A 56 7.78 -2.59 -11.21
CA ALA A 56 7.75 -2.81 -9.77
C ALA A 56 6.73 -1.87 -9.10
N TRP A 57 6.72 -0.59 -9.48
CA TRP A 57 5.72 0.37 -9.01
C TRP A 57 4.31 -0.04 -9.42
N LEU A 58 4.11 -0.54 -10.65
CA LEU A 58 2.82 -1.09 -11.09
C LEU A 58 2.43 -2.36 -10.31
N CYS A 59 3.38 -3.21 -9.94
CA CYS A 59 3.12 -4.34 -9.03
C CYS A 59 2.62 -3.83 -7.67
N THR A 60 3.29 -2.85 -7.07
CA THR A 60 2.79 -2.19 -5.84
C THR A 60 1.36 -1.66 -6.07
N GLY A 61 1.09 -1.04 -7.21
CA GLY A 61 -0.25 -0.57 -7.59
C GLY A 61 -1.31 -1.67 -7.64
N LEU A 62 -0.98 -2.87 -8.11
CA LEU A 62 -1.90 -4.02 -8.04
C LEU A 62 -2.27 -4.33 -6.59
N PHE A 63 -1.29 -4.43 -5.69
CA PHE A 63 -1.60 -4.72 -4.29
C PHE A 63 -2.44 -3.61 -3.65
N ILE A 64 -2.12 -2.34 -3.91
CA ILE A 64 -2.89 -1.20 -3.41
C ILE A 64 -4.34 -1.24 -3.94
N THR A 65 -4.53 -1.63 -5.21
CA THR A 65 -5.88 -1.86 -5.77
C THR A 65 -6.61 -2.98 -5.04
N GLY A 66 -5.91 -4.07 -4.72
CA GLY A 66 -6.45 -5.16 -3.92
C GLY A 66 -6.82 -4.72 -2.50
N HIS A 67 -5.95 -3.95 -1.86
CA HIS A 67 -6.12 -3.39 -0.51
C HIS A 67 -7.33 -2.45 -0.42
N ASP A 68 -7.48 -1.50 -1.35
CA ASP A 68 -8.65 -0.62 -1.44
C ASP A 68 -9.94 -1.44 -1.60
N ALA A 69 -9.89 -2.54 -2.37
CA ALA A 69 -11.01 -3.45 -2.47
C ALA A 69 -11.32 -4.17 -1.13
N MET A 70 -10.34 -4.47 -0.27
CA MET A 70 -10.57 -5.03 1.07
C MET A 70 -11.37 -4.07 1.96
N HIS A 71 -11.20 -2.77 1.75
CA HIS A 71 -11.97 -1.71 2.42
C HIS A 71 -13.29 -1.37 1.73
N GLY A 72 -13.56 -1.94 0.55
CA GLY A 72 -14.79 -1.67 -0.20
C GLY A 72 -14.78 -0.32 -0.92
N THR A 73 -13.61 0.30 -1.13
CA THR A 73 -13.52 1.66 -1.69
C THR A 73 -13.51 1.69 -3.21
N VAL A 74 -13.39 0.54 -3.88
CA VAL A 74 -13.44 0.43 -5.35
C VAL A 74 -14.88 0.62 -5.86
N SER A 75 -15.89 0.11 -5.16
CA SER A 75 -17.29 0.20 -5.57
C SER A 75 -18.25 0.09 -4.38
N GLY A 76 -19.43 0.70 -4.47
CA GLY A 76 -20.51 0.46 -3.50
C GLY A 76 -21.08 -0.97 -3.54
N ARG A 77 -20.77 -1.75 -4.59
CA ARG A 77 -21.21 -3.14 -4.73
C ARG A 77 -20.14 -4.09 -4.21
N ARG A 78 -20.45 -4.86 -3.17
CA ARG A 78 -19.51 -5.80 -2.52
C ARG A 78 -18.84 -6.76 -3.51
N TRP A 79 -19.60 -7.38 -4.41
CA TRP A 79 -19.06 -8.35 -5.35
C TRP A 79 -18.04 -7.75 -6.33
N VAL A 80 -18.17 -6.46 -6.66
CA VAL A 80 -17.21 -5.77 -7.55
C VAL A 80 -15.87 -5.62 -6.85
N ASN A 81 -15.86 -5.25 -5.57
CA ASN A 81 -14.63 -5.20 -4.78
C ASN A 81 -13.99 -6.60 -4.68
N GLU A 82 -14.79 -7.62 -4.39
CA GLU A 82 -14.28 -8.99 -4.30
C GLU A 82 -13.64 -9.47 -5.63
N ALA A 83 -14.28 -9.18 -6.76
CA ALA A 83 -13.75 -9.51 -8.07
C ALA A 83 -12.45 -8.73 -8.38
N VAL A 84 -12.47 -7.41 -8.23
CA VAL A 84 -11.30 -6.55 -8.48
C VAL A 84 -10.14 -6.94 -7.56
N GLY A 85 -10.40 -7.11 -6.27
CA GLY A 85 -9.40 -7.50 -5.30
C GLY A 85 -8.80 -8.88 -5.57
N THR A 86 -9.64 -9.85 -5.93
CA THR A 86 -9.18 -11.20 -6.31
C THR A 86 -8.28 -11.15 -7.54
N VAL A 87 -8.68 -10.44 -8.59
CA VAL A 87 -7.87 -10.29 -9.81
C VAL A 87 -6.55 -9.58 -9.49
N ALA A 88 -6.57 -8.45 -8.78
CA ALA A 88 -5.38 -7.70 -8.40
C ALA A 88 -4.36 -8.57 -7.63
N CYS A 89 -4.82 -9.26 -6.59
CA CYS A 89 -3.99 -10.13 -5.76
C CYS A 89 -3.42 -11.32 -6.55
N PHE A 90 -4.23 -11.91 -7.43
CA PHE A 90 -3.79 -13.01 -8.29
C PHE A 90 -2.74 -12.56 -9.32
N LEU A 91 -2.94 -11.40 -9.95
CA LEU A 91 -1.99 -10.85 -10.92
C LEU A 91 -0.64 -10.54 -10.27
N PHE A 92 -0.65 -9.93 -9.08
CA PHE A 92 0.55 -9.53 -8.34
C PHE A 92 1.49 -10.72 -8.07
N ALA A 93 1.02 -11.71 -7.32
CA ALA A 93 1.87 -12.86 -6.97
C ALA A 93 1.04 -14.13 -6.68
N GLY A 94 -0.15 -14.28 -7.26
CA GLY A 94 -1.03 -15.41 -6.96
C GLY A 94 -1.62 -15.37 -5.55
N LEU A 95 -1.71 -14.18 -4.95
CA LEU A 95 -2.14 -14.01 -3.56
C LEU A 95 -3.63 -14.32 -3.38
N SER A 96 -3.98 -14.91 -2.24
CA SER A 96 -5.37 -15.15 -1.86
C SER A 96 -5.99 -13.88 -1.27
N TYR A 97 -6.88 -13.22 -2.03
CA TYR A 97 -7.60 -12.04 -1.56
C TYR A 97 -8.37 -12.29 -0.26
N ARG A 98 -9.04 -13.45 -0.13
CA ARG A 98 -9.77 -13.81 1.09
C ARG A 98 -8.87 -13.88 2.33
N ARG A 99 -7.68 -14.47 2.21
CA ARG A 99 -6.70 -14.53 3.32
C ARG A 99 -6.21 -13.13 3.68
N LEU A 100 -5.89 -12.32 2.67
CA LEU A 100 -5.45 -10.95 2.89
C LEU A 100 -6.53 -10.12 3.59
N VAL A 101 -7.81 -10.24 3.23
CA VAL A 101 -8.90 -9.54 3.93
C VAL A 101 -8.95 -9.89 5.42
N VAL A 102 -8.76 -11.17 5.79
CA VAL A 102 -8.75 -11.60 7.20
C VAL A 102 -7.58 -10.98 7.94
N ASN A 103 -6.38 -11.12 7.38
CA ASN A 103 -5.16 -10.63 8.01
C ASN A 103 -5.16 -9.10 8.13
N HIS A 104 -5.59 -8.41 7.08
CA HIS A 104 -5.67 -6.96 7.03
C HIS A 104 -6.65 -6.39 8.05
N ARG A 105 -7.78 -7.06 8.28
CA ARG A 105 -8.71 -6.71 9.35
C ARG A 105 -8.11 -6.90 10.74
N ALA A 106 -7.33 -7.96 10.95
CA ALA A 106 -6.64 -8.19 12.22
C ALA A 106 -5.61 -7.07 12.50
N HIS A 107 -4.84 -6.70 11.46
CA HIS A 107 -3.90 -5.57 11.52
C HIS A 107 -4.59 -4.27 11.93
N HIS A 108 -5.71 -3.91 11.30
CA HIS A 108 -6.46 -2.71 11.68
C HIS A 108 -7.14 -2.77 13.05
N ALA A 109 -7.54 -3.96 13.49
CA ALA A 109 -8.25 -4.13 14.77
C ALA A 109 -7.32 -3.98 15.97
N ARG A 110 -6.08 -4.48 15.87
CA ARG A 110 -5.10 -4.46 16.96
C ARG A 110 -3.68 -4.24 16.41
N PRO A 111 -3.40 -3.08 15.79
CA PRO A 111 -2.11 -2.82 15.17
C PRO A 111 -0.98 -2.94 16.20
N THR A 112 0.16 -3.49 15.79
CA THR A 112 1.36 -3.67 16.63
C THR A 112 1.24 -4.63 17.82
N SER A 113 0.13 -5.37 17.92
CA SER A 113 -0.08 -6.41 18.94
C SER A 113 0.48 -7.78 18.49
N GLU A 114 0.42 -8.78 19.37
CA GLU A 114 0.73 -10.17 19.02
C GLU A 114 -0.26 -10.78 18.03
N GLU A 115 -1.48 -10.22 17.94
CA GLU A 115 -2.52 -10.65 17.01
C GLU A 115 -2.40 -9.99 15.63
N ASP A 116 -1.52 -9.01 15.49
CA ASP A 116 -1.24 -8.34 14.21
C ASP A 116 -0.34 -9.24 13.33
N PRO A 117 -0.86 -9.80 12.22
CA PRO A 117 -0.07 -10.69 11.36
C PRO A 117 1.06 -9.95 10.64
N ASP A 118 0.97 -8.62 10.52
CA ASP A 118 1.95 -7.78 9.82
C ASP A 118 3.08 -7.35 10.75
N PHE A 119 2.86 -7.35 12.05
CA PHE A 119 3.83 -6.90 13.03
C PHE A 119 4.76 -8.01 13.54
N SER A 120 6.02 -7.62 13.77
CA SER A 120 7.02 -8.48 14.43
C SER A 120 7.23 -8.01 15.86
N THR A 121 6.80 -8.83 16.82
CA THR A 121 7.04 -8.59 18.25
C THR A 121 8.46 -8.97 18.68
N HIS A 122 9.15 -9.83 17.91
CA HIS A 122 10.47 -10.36 18.26
C HIS A 122 11.65 -9.51 17.77
N SER A 123 11.52 -8.84 16.62
CA SER A 123 12.61 -8.04 16.04
C SER A 123 12.09 -6.79 15.35
N GLN A 124 12.81 -5.69 15.52
CA GLN A 124 12.56 -4.40 14.86
C GLN A 124 13.58 -4.13 13.73
N SER A 125 14.48 -5.08 13.47
CA SER A 125 15.39 -5.06 12.34
C SER A 125 14.64 -5.42 11.06
N PHE A 126 14.93 -4.69 9.97
CA PHE A 126 14.21 -4.83 8.70
C PHE A 126 14.22 -6.27 8.16
N TRP A 127 15.40 -6.89 8.02
CA TRP A 127 15.53 -8.21 7.39
C TRP A 127 14.88 -9.36 8.18
N PRO A 128 15.08 -9.49 9.50
CA PRO A 128 14.37 -10.51 10.28
C PRO A 128 12.85 -10.34 10.25
N TRP A 129 12.34 -9.10 10.32
CA TRP A 129 10.90 -8.85 10.24
C TRP A 129 10.36 -9.20 8.86
N LEU A 130 11.03 -8.78 7.78
CA LEU A 130 10.65 -9.17 6.42
C LEU A 130 10.60 -10.71 6.29
N GLY A 131 11.58 -11.44 6.83
CA GLY A 131 11.58 -12.90 6.83
C GLY A 131 10.34 -13.49 7.51
N THR A 132 10.01 -13.02 8.71
CA THR A 132 8.79 -13.43 9.44
C THR A 132 7.52 -13.11 8.65
N PHE A 133 7.44 -11.92 8.06
CA PHE A 133 6.32 -11.50 7.22
C PHE A 133 6.16 -12.44 6.02
N MET A 134 7.24 -12.67 5.27
CA MET A 134 7.21 -13.56 4.10
C MET A 134 6.81 -14.99 4.48
N ALA A 135 7.25 -15.51 5.62
CA ALA A 135 6.88 -16.84 6.11
C ALA A 135 5.37 -16.96 6.45
N ARG A 136 4.74 -15.89 6.93
CA ARG A 136 3.29 -15.86 7.26
C ARG A 136 2.41 -15.74 6.01
N TYR A 137 2.91 -15.07 4.97
CA TYR A 137 2.13 -14.71 3.78
C TYR A 137 2.38 -15.60 2.56
N THR A 138 3.55 -16.23 2.45
CA THR A 138 3.87 -17.12 1.33
C THR A 138 3.26 -18.50 1.56
N THR A 139 2.52 -19.02 0.58
CA THR A 139 1.87 -20.34 0.67
C THR A 139 2.28 -21.26 -0.47
N LEU A 140 2.24 -22.58 -0.26
CA LEU A 140 2.56 -23.56 -1.32
C LEU A 140 1.64 -23.43 -2.54
N PRO A 141 0.31 -23.23 -2.42
CA PRO A 141 -0.55 -23.01 -3.59
C PRO A 141 -0.16 -21.77 -4.39
N GLN A 142 0.21 -20.68 -3.70
CA GLN A 142 0.70 -19.47 -4.35
C GLN A 142 1.99 -19.73 -5.13
N ILE A 143 2.94 -20.47 -4.55
CA ILE A 143 4.17 -20.87 -5.24
C ILE A 143 3.85 -21.72 -6.47
N GLY A 144 2.90 -22.66 -6.36
CA GLY A 144 2.42 -23.46 -7.49
C GLY A 144 1.82 -22.61 -8.61
N VAL A 145 0.98 -21.62 -8.28
CA VAL A 145 0.41 -20.66 -9.26
C VAL A 145 1.52 -19.86 -9.94
N MET A 146 2.51 -19.37 -9.19
CA MET A 146 3.63 -18.61 -9.75
C MET A 146 4.50 -19.49 -10.66
N ALA A 147 4.76 -20.74 -10.27
CA ALA A 147 5.46 -21.70 -11.10
C ALA A 147 4.68 -22.01 -12.39
N ALA A 148 3.36 -22.18 -12.31
CA ALA A 148 2.51 -22.38 -13.48
C ALA A 148 2.55 -21.19 -14.43
N LYS A 149 2.40 -19.95 -13.91
CA LYS A 149 2.51 -18.71 -14.71
C LYS A 149 3.86 -18.61 -15.42
N PHE A 150 4.95 -18.89 -14.69
CA PHE A 150 6.31 -18.90 -15.24
C PHE A 150 6.45 -19.88 -16.42
N ASN A 151 5.99 -21.12 -16.24
CA ASN A 151 6.08 -22.15 -17.27
C ASN A 151 5.17 -21.87 -18.47
N VAL A 152 3.99 -21.27 -18.25
CA VAL A 152 3.13 -20.81 -19.34
C VAL A 152 3.84 -19.74 -20.17
N LEU A 153 4.51 -18.77 -19.55
CA LEU A 153 5.27 -17.75 -20.28
C LEU A 153 6.43 -18.35 -21.08
N LEU A 154 7.14 -19.33 -20.51
CA LEU A 154 8.17 -20.09 -21.25
C LEU A 154 7.58 -20.84 -22.45
N PHE A 155 6.44 -21.50 -22.25
CA PHE A 155 5.75 -22.23 -23.31
C PHE A 155 5.28 -21.29 -24.45
N LEU A 156 4.91 -20.06 -24.11
CA LEU A 156 4.57 -19.00 -25.08
C LEU A 156 5.80 -18.38 -25.78
N GLY A 157 7.01 -18.88 -25.50
CA GLY A 157 8.24 -18.45 -26.16
C GLY A 157 8.93 -17.23 -25.53
N VAL A 158 8.49 -16.78 -24.36
CA VAL A 158 9.15 -15.69 -23.64
C VAL A 158 10.48 -16.19 -23.06
N SER A 159 11.56 -15.45 -23.28
CA SER A 159 12.87 -15.83 -22.75
C SER A 159 12.87 -15.86 -21.21
N GLN A 160 13.55 -16.85 -20.63
CA GLN A 160 13.68 -16.96 -19.18
C GLN A 160 14.22 -15.67 -18.52
N PRO A 161 15.25 -14.99 -19.06
CA PRO A 161 15.73 -13.73 -18.50
C PRO A 161 14.67 -12.64 -18.48
N HIS A 162 13.83 -12.51 -19.51
CA HIS A 162 12.76 -11.51 -19.53
C HIS A 162 11.72 -11.78 -18.45
N ILE A 163 11.32 -13.04 -18.26
CA ILE A 163 10.37 -13.42 -17.19
C ILE A 163 10.97 -13.07 -15.82
N LEU A 164 12.25 -13.40 -15.60
CA LEU A 164 12.91 -13.11 -14.33
C LEU A 164 13.02 -11.59 -14.07
N VAL A 165 13.46 -10.82 -15.06
CA VAL A 165 13.76 -9.39 -14.89
C VAL A 165 12.52 -8.50 -14.96
N PHE A 166 11.52 -8.82 -15.78
CA PHE A 166 10.34 -7.98 -15.95
C PHE A 166 9.09 -8.50 -15.22
N TRP A 167 9.08 -9.74 -14.73
CA TRP A 167 7.93 -10.24 -13.96
C TRP A 167 8.29 -10.62 -12.52
N VAL A 168 9.28 -11.50 -12.32
CA VAL A 168 9.64 -11.98 -10.99
C VAL A 168 10.27 -10.87 -10.14
N LEU A 169 11.34 -10.25 -10.63
CA LEU A 169 12.05 -9.19 -9.91
C LEU A 169 11.14 -8.01 -9.54
N PRO A 170 10.32 -7.44 -10.45
CA PRO A 170 9.35 -6.41 -10.12
C PRO A 170 8.34 -6.81 -9.05
N SER A 171 7.90 -8.07 -9.02
CA SER A 171 6.99 -8.57 -7.98
C SER A 171 7.68 -8.62 -6.61
N VAL A 172 8.96 -8.99 -6.57
CA VAL A 172 9.79 -8.94 -5.34
C VAL A 172 10.00 -7.49 -4.90
N LEU A 173 10.41 -6.60 -5.81
CA LEU A 173 10.62 -5.18 -5.52
C LEU A 173 9.33 -4.51 -5.03
N GLY A 174 8.20 -4.80 -5.66
CA GLY A 174 6.89 -4.31 -5.23
C GLY A 174 6.53 -4.81 -3.83
N THR A 175 6.87 -6.05 -3.49
CA THR A 175 6.70 -6.60 -2.13
C THR A 175 7.56 -5.86 -1.11
N LEU A 176 8.84 -5.61 -1.43
CA LEU A 176 9.74 -4.83 -0.57
C LEU A 176 9.22 -3.41 -0.35
N GLN A 177 8.72 -2.76 -1.41
CA GLN A 177 8.15 -1.42 -1.36
C GLN A 177 6.91 -1.37 -0.46
N LEU A 178 5.97 -2.31 -0.64
CA LEU A 178 4.77 -2.44 0.20
C LEU A 178 5.14 -2.70 1.65
N PHE A 179 6.02 -3.65 1.92
CA PHE A 179 6.45 -3.98 3.27
C PHE A 179 7.13 -2.77 3.93
N TYR A 180 8.01 -2.07 3.21
CA TYR A 180 8.71 -0.91 3.78
C TYR A 180 7.75 0.23 4.13
N PHE A 181 6.93 0.70 3.18
CA PHE A 181 6.08 1.87 3.38
C PHE A 181 4.75 1.58 4.06
N GLY A 182 4.25 0.36 3.94
CA GLY A 182 2.94 -0.07 4.45
C GLY A 182 2.99 -0.87 5.74
N THR A 183 4.15 -1.35 6.18
CA THR A 183 4.27 -2.21 7.36
C THR A 183 5.42 -1.79 8.26
N TYR A 184 6.67 -1.89 7.78
CA TYR A 184 7.87 -1.68 8.57
C TYR A 184 7.99 -0.25 9.10
N LEU A 185 8.06 0.74 8.20
CA LEU A 185 8.24 2.13 8.57
C LEU A 185 7.09 2.69 9.44
N PRO A 186 5.80 2.45 9.12
CA PRO A 186 4.70 2.98 9.92
C PRO A 186 4.64 2.38 11.32
N HIS A 187 4.99 1.10 11.50
CA HIS A 187 4.72 0.38 12.76
C HIS A 187 5.95 0.03 13.59
N ARG A 188 7.19 0.22 13.09
CA ARG A 188 8.40 -0.07 13.86
C ARG A 188 8.47 0.73 15.16
N ARG A 189 9.03 0.13 16.21
CA ARG A 189 9.36 0.77 17.48
C ARG A 189 10.58 1.72 17.36
N PRO A 190 10.79 2.66 18.30
CA PRO A 190 9.95 2.99 19.45
C PRO A 190 8.63 3.65 19.03
N GLU A 191 7.58 3.43 19.80
CA GLU A 191 6.33 4.17 19.61
C GLU A 191 6.51 5.63 20.02
N THR A 192 5.91 6.55 19.25
CA THR A 192 6.01 7.99 19.48
C THR A 192 4.60 8.59 19.65
N PRO A 193 4.44 9.70 20.39
CA PRO A 193 3.11 10.27 20.67
C PRO A 193 2.29 10.62 19.42
N ASP A 194 2.93 10.93 18.29
CA ASP A 194 2.29 11.24 17.01
C ASP A 194 1.70 10.01 16.28
N MET A 195 2.04 8.80 16.73
CA MET A 195 1.47 7.54 16.24
C MET A 195 0.09 7.26 16.82
N ALA A 196 -0.25 7.86 17.97
CA ALA A 196 -1.55 7.67 18.61
C ALA A 196 -2.69 8.27 17.76
N PRO A 197 -3.91 7.70 17.83
CA PRO A 197 -4.26 6.45 18.53
C PRO A 197 -3.98 5.18 17.70
N HIS A 198 -3.48 5.31 16.48
CA HIS A 198 -3.44 4.24 15.48
C HIS A 198 -2.21 3.35 15.49
N HIS A 199 -1.25 3.63 16.39
CA HIS A 199 0.06 2.95 16.44
C HIS A 199 0.78 2.94 15.08
N ALA A 200 0.60 3.99 14.28
CA ALA A 200 1.09 4.11 12.91
C ALA A 200 1.72 5.48 12.66
N ARG A 201 2.85 5.54 11.95
CA ARG A 201 3.38 6.81 11.44
C ARG A 201 2.74 7.21 10.11
N THR A 202 2.98 8.45 9.71
CA THR A 202 2.71 8.95 8.36
C THR A 202 3.99 9.52 7.76
N LEU A 203 4.15 9.38 6.44
CA LEU A 203 5.16 10.13 5.70
C LEU A 203 4.95 11.66 5.86
N PRO A 204 6.03 12.44 5.80
CA PRO A 204 5.94 13.90 5.67
C PRO A 204 5.13 14.29 4.45
N ARG A 205 4.55 15.50 4.48
CA ARG A 205 3.71 15.99 3.39
C ARG A 205 4.56 16.27 2.14
N ASN A 206 4.55 15.32 1.22
CA ASN A 206 5.04 15.45 -0.15
C ASN A 206 4.19 14.52 -1.03
N HIS A 207 3.30 15.09 -1.87
CA HIS A 207 2.31 14.29 -2.61
C HIS A 207 2.92 13.53 -3.79
N LEU A 208 3.97 14.08 -4.42
CA LEU A 208 4.70 13.37 -5.45
C LEU A 208 5.40 12.15 -4.86
N TRP A 209 6.12 12.34 -3.74
CA TRP A 209 6.77 11.24 -3.06
C TRP A 209 5.77 10.21 -2.55
N ALA A 210 4.65 10.63 -1.96
CA ALA A 210 3.64 9.71 -1.47
C ALA A 210 3.08 8.82 -2.59
N LEU A 211 2.82 9.37 -3.78
CA LEU A 211 2.41 8.60 -4.96
C LEU A 211 3.50 7.60 -5.40
N LEU A 212 4.74 8.08 -5.57
CA LEU A 212 5.84 7.26 -6.07
C LEU A 212 6.28 6.19 -5.07
N SER A 213 6.20 6.48 -3.77
CA SER A 213 6.65 5.58 -2.72
C SER A 213 5.68 4.43 -2.48
N CYS A 214 4.36 4.69 -2.49
CA CYS A 214 3.35 3.64 -2.28
C CYS A 214 1.92 4.13 -2.54
N PHE A 215 1.65 4.85 -3.64
CA PHE A 215 0.28 5.29 -3.98
C PHE A 215 -0.44 6.01 -2.83
N PHE A 216 0.23 6.92 -2.13
CA PHE A 216 -0.27 7.61 -0.93
C PHE A 216 -0.52 6.75 0.31
N PHE A 217 -0.32 5.44 0.24
CA PHE A 217 -0.46 4.53 1.38
C PHE A 217 0.52 4.81 2.53
N GLY A 218 1.63 5.50 2.22
CA GLY A 218 2.57 6.00 3.23
C GLY A 218 2.00 7.12 4.12
N TYR A 219 0.86 7.72 3.78
CA TYR A 219 0.02 8.47 4.72
C TYR A 219 -0.77 7.49 5.59
N HIS A 220 -0.03 6.62 6.28
CA HIS A 220 -0.56 5.40 6.86
C HIS A 220 -1.37 5.68 8.14
N TRP A 221 -0.99 6.69 8.91
CA TRP A 221 -1.82 7.20 10.01
C TRP A 221 -3.20 7.63 9.49
N GLU A 222 -3.26 8.39 8.40
CA GLU A 222 -4.51 8.85 7.79
C GLU A 222 -5.34 7.68 7.24
N HIS A 223 -4.66 6.63 6.76
CA HIS A 223 -5.28 5.38 6.34
C HIS A 223 -5.95 4.66 7.51
N HIS A 224 -5.30 4.52 8.67
CA HIS A 224 -5.91 3.92 9.86
C HIS A 224 -7.05 4.77 10.44
N GLU A 225 -6.94 6.10 10.37
CA GLU A 225 -8.01 7.02 10.77
C GLU A 225 -9.25 6.90 9.87
N SER A 226 -9.06 6.71 8.56
CA SER A 226 -10.16 6.62 7.60
C SER A 226 -9.93 5.51 6.58
N PRO A 227 -10.11 4.23 6.96
CA PRO A 227 -9.82 3.11 6.07
C PRO A 227 -10.74 3.05 4.84
N GLY A 228 -11.90 3.72 4.90
CA GLY A 228 -12.81 3.87 3.76
C GLY A 228 -12.44 4.99 2.79
N THR A 229 -11.31 5.67 2.99
CA THR A 229 -10.79 6.65 2.04
C THR A 229 -9.85 5.96 1.05
N PRO A 230 -10.17 5.93 -0.26
CA PRO A 230 -9.30 5.29 -1.24
C PRO A 230 -7.97 6.02 -1.38
N TRP A 231 -6.96 5.30 -1.84
CA TRP A 231 -5.57 5.78 -1.87
C TRP A 231 -5.42 7.13 -2.61
N TRP A 232 -6.13 7.34 -3.72
CA TRP A 232 -6.08 8.58 -4.52
C TRP A 232 -6.72 9.80 -3.84
N ARG A 233 -7.31 9.63 -2.64
CA ARG A 233 -7.91 10.69 -1.83
C ARG A 233 -7.24 10.87 -0.46
N LEU A 234 -6.34 9.96 -0.04
CA LEU A 234 -5.65 10.05 1.26
C LEU A 234 -4.90 11.37 1.45
N TRP A 235 -4.38 11.96 0.37
CA TRP A 235 -3.73 13.26 0.43
C TRP A 235 -4.61 14.37 1.00
N ARG A 236 -5.94 14.29 0.82
CA ARG A 236 -6.89 15.27 1.36
C ARG A 236 -6.98 15.22 2.88
N LEU A 237 -6.89 14.03 3.46
CA LEU A 237 -6.85 13.83 4.90
C LEU A 237 -5.53 14.36 5.48
N LYS A 238 -4.42 14.07 4.79
CA LYS A 238 -3.11 14.63 5.14
C LYS A 238 -3.15 16.17 5.16
N ASP A 239 -3.79 16.74 4.15
CA ASP A 239 -4.03 18.15 3.98
C ASP A 239 -4.85 18.76 5.12
N ALA A 240 -5.97 18.11 5.46
CA ALA A 240 -6.86 18.56 6.52
C ALA A 240 -6.18 18.54 7.88
N ARG A 241 -5.48 17.44 8.21
CA ARG A 241 -4.72 17.29 9.47
C ARG A 241 -3.64 18.36 9.63
N ALA A 242 -2.91 18.66 8.54
CA ALA A 242 -1.88 19.71 8.55
C ALA A 242 -2.48 21.10 8.83
N ARG A 243 -3.62 21.42 8.20
CA ARG A 243 -4.34 22.68 8.46
C ARG A 243 -4.82 22.79 9.90
N GLU A 244 -5.42 21.72 10.43
CA GLU A 244 -5.89 21.67 11.82
C GLU A 244 -4.75 21.88 12.81
N THR A 245 -3.60 21.25 12.59
CA THR A 245 -2.42 21.42 13.44
C THR A 245 -1.91 22.86 13.42
N ALA A 246 -1.86 23.49 12.23
CA ALA A 246 -1.46 24.88 12.09
C ALA A 246 -2.43 25.85 12.80
N LEU A 247 -3.74 25.59 12.70
CA LEU A 247 -4.77 26.38 13.38
C LEU A 247 -4.64 26.28 14.90
N THR A 248 -4.48 25.08 15.44
CA THR A 248 -4.32 24.86 16.89
C THR A 248 -3.07 25.53 17.43
N GLN A 249 -1.95 25.49 16.68
CA GLN A 249 -0.72 26.20 17.05
C GLN A 249 -0.94 27.72 17.05
N SER A 250 -1.61 28.26 16.03
CA SER A 250 -1.91 29.71 15.97
C SER A 250 -2.84 30.19 17.08
N ALA A 251 -3.85 29.40 17.45
CA ALA A 251 -4.80 29.73 18.51
C ALA A 251 -4.19 29.67 19.92
N GLY A 252 -3.21 28.78 20.14
CA GLY A 252 -2.48 28.66 21.41
C GLY A 252 -1.43 29.76 21.65
N THR A 253 -1.20 30.66 20.69
CA THR A 253 -0.15 31.70 20.78
C THR A 253 -0.73 33.10 21.10
N LEU A 254 -2.03 33.23 21.44
CA LEU A 254 -2.57 34.51 21.91
C LEU A 254 -2.02 34.83 23.32
N PRO A 255 -1.33 35.97 23.52
CA PRO A 255 -0.80 36.32 24.83
C PRO A 255 -1.98 36.54 25.80
N GLY A 256 -1.94 35.82 26.92
CA GLY A 256 -2.83 36.10 28.04
C GLY A 256 -2.68 37.56 28.42
N HIS A 257 -3.76 38.31 28.35
CA HIS A 257 -3.84 39.62 28.98
C HIS A 257 -3.60 39.39 30.48
N GLU A 258 -2.38 39.66 30.95
CA GLU A 258 -2.11 39.90 32.36
C GLU A 258 -2.95 41.12 32.75
N GLY A 259 -4.09 40.85 33.37
CA GLY A 259 -4.90 41.84 34.04
C GLY A 259 -4.06 42.46 35.14
N THR A 260 -3.67 43.72 34.92
CA THR A 260 -3.10 44.58 35.95
C THR A 260 -4.18 44.85 36.98
N ALA A 261 -4.14 44.11 38.09
CA ALA A 261 -4.86 44.48 39.30
C ALA A 261 -4.21 45.74 39.88
N ARG A 262 -4.98 46.83 39.92
CA ARG A 262 -4.77 47.98 40.80
C ARG A 262 -5.91 48.01 41.79
#